data_AF-D2EEW0-F1
#
_entry.id   AF-D2EEW0-F1
#
_cell.length_a   1.000
_cell.length_b   1.000
_cell.length_c   1.000
_cell.angle_alpha   90.00
_cell.angle_beta   90.00
_cell.angle_gamma   90.00
#
_symmetry.space_group_name_H-M   'P 1'
#
loop_
_entity.id
_entity.type
_entity.pdbx_description
1 polymer ?
#
loop_
_entity_poly.entity_id
_entity_poly.type
_entity_poly.pdbx_seq_one_letter_code
_entity_poly.pdbx_strand_id
1 'polypeptide(L)'
;MTRMSIWYNPNLDSLLDKTYITGHKVKVYNKATQEFEEIKLNYIKALKLALRGFVEIDKRRYQGWSDSIPFYVYSCKAKDGKKVFMLDYPHGYNSTLDCKL
;
A
#
# COMPACT_ATOMS: atom_id res chain seq x y z
N MET A 1 2.59 14.36 8.96
CA MET A 1 3.63 13.35 8.62
C MET A 1 2.96 11.99 8.65
N THR A 2 2.78 11.31 7.52
CA THR A 2 2.14 9.99 7.45
C THR A 2 2.94 8.97 8.26
N ARG A 3 2.27 8.23 9.15
CA ARG A 3 2.90 7.16 9.96
C ARG A 3 2.41 5.80 9.49
N MET A 4 3.30 4.82 9.46
CA MET A 4 2.96 3.44 9.12
C MET A 4 2.90 2.60 10.39
N SER A 5 1.78 1.92 10.63
CA SER A 5 1.66 0.97 11.73
C SER A 5 2.07 -0.42 11.24
N ILE A 6 3.27 -0.85 11.64
CA ILE A 6 3.84 -2.14 11.22
C ILE A 6 3.51 -3.16 12.31
N TRP A 7 2.32 -3.76 12.22
CA TRP A 7 1.96 -4.91 13.04
C TRP A 7 1.84 -6.14 12.13
N TYR A 8 2.43 -7.25 12.55
CA TYR A 8 2.18 -8.55 11.93
C TYR A 8 0.68 -8.84 12.00
N ASN A 9 0.09 -9.19 10.86
CA ASN A 9 -1.32 -9.52 10.76
C ASN A 9 -1.50 -10.83 9.97
N PRO A 10 -2.00 -11.91 10.59
CA PRO A 10 -2.17 -13.20 9.93
C PRO A 10 -3.18 -13.15 8.75
N ASN A 11 -4.09 -12.17 8.72
CA ASN A 11 -5.03 -12.03 7.61
C ASN A 11 -4.32 -11.65 6.29
N LEU A 12 -3.12 -11.05 6.38
CA LEU A 12 -2.31 -10.70 5.21
C LEU A 12 -1.68 -11.92 4.53
N ASP A 13 -1.67 -13.09 5.17
CA ASP A 13 -1.08 -14.29 4.58
C ASP A 13 -1.80 -14.71 3.29
N SER A 14 -3.10 -14.39 3.19
CA SER A 14 -3.90 -14.58 1.97
C SER A 14 -3.45 -13.76 0.76
N LEU A 15 -2.60 -12.75 0.99
CA LEU A 15 -2.06 -11.83 -0.03
C LEU A 15 -0.59 -12.13 -0.40
N LEU A 16 0.06 -13.06 0.30
CA LEU A 16 1.51 -13.31 0.22
C LEU A 16 2.05 -13.68 -1.17
N ASP A 17 1.20 -14.26 -2.02
CA ASP A 17 1.57 -14.64 -3.39
C ASP A 17 0.77 -13.87 -4.46
N LYS A 18 -0.08 -12.93 -4.02
CA LYS A 18 -0.94 -12.12 -4.92
C LYS A 18 -0.40 -10.72 -5.17
N THR A 19 0.52 -10.27 -4.31
CA THR A 19 1.20 -8.97 -4.41
C THR A 19 2.66 -9.19 -4.71
N TYR A 20 3.25 -8.34 -5.53
CA TYR A 20 4.66 -8.47 -5.92
C TYR A 20 5.23 -7.13 -6.34
N ILE A 21 6.55 -7.04 -6.36
CA ILE A 21 7.28 -5.94 -6.98
C ILE A 21 8.30 -6.52 -7.97
N THR A 22 8.25 -6.06 -9.22
CA THR A 22 9.17 -6.50 -10.28
C THR A 22 9.66 -5.28 -11.04
N GLY A 23 10.88 -4.87 -10.72
CA GLY A 23 11.47 -3.63 -11.21
C GLY A 23 10.63 -2.42 -10.83
N HIS A 24 9.79 -1.99 -11.77
CA HIS A 24 9.00 -0.76 -11.71
C HIS A 24 7.51 -1.00 -11.55
N LYS A 25 7.09 -2.25 -11.63
CA LYS A 25 5.69 -2.63 -11.50
C LYS A 25 5.49 -3.20 -10.11
N VAL A 26 4.44 -2.76 -9.44
CA VAL A 26 4.02 -3.31 -8.16
C VAL A 26 2.57 -3.72 -8.27
N LYS A 27 2.28 -4.99 -8.00
CA LYS A 27 0.93 -5.50 -7.83
C LYS A 27 0.54 -5.36 -6.38
N VAL A 28 -0.53 -4.62 -6.13
CA VAL A 28 -0.96 -4.19 -4.80
C VAL A 28 -2.40 -4.60 -4.56
N TYR A 29 -2.74 -4.81 -3.29
CA TYR A 29 -4.13 -4.93 -2.87
C TYR A 29 -4.68 -3.56 -2.48
N ASN A 30 -5.71 -3.08 -3.18
CA ASN A 30 -6.37 -1.81 -2.89
C ASN A 30 -7.42 -2.00 -1.79
N LYS A 31 -7.18 -1.41 -0.61
CA LYS A 31 -8.13 -1.49 0.51
C LYS A 31 -9.45 -0.76 0.25
N ALA A 32 -9.44 0.29 -0.56
CA ALA A 32 -10.63 1.08 -0.84
C ALA A 32 -11.62 0.36 -1.77
N THR A 33 -11.12 -0.42 -2.74
CA THR A 33 -11.95 -1.16 -3.71
C THR A 33 -12.01 -2.66 -3.43
N GLN A 34 -11.14 -3.18 -2.56
CA GLN A 34 -10.95 -4.60 -2.29
C GLN A 34 -10.45 -5.43 -3.49
N GLU A 35 -9.83 -4.77 -4.48
CA GLU A 35 -9.32 -5.40 -5.70
C GLU A 35 -7.79 -5.34 -5.81
N PHE A 36 -7.22 -6.15 -6.71
CA PHE A 36 -5.81 -6.09 -7.03
C PHE A 36 -5.54 -5.15 -8.19
N GLU A 37 -4.52 -4.32 -8.06
CA GLU A 37 -4.10 -3.38 -9.09
C GLU A 37 -2.62 -3.49 -9.39
N GLU A 38 -2.24 -3.26 -10.65
CA GLU A 38 -0.85 -3.11 -11.04
C GLU A 38 -0.52 -1.63 -11.24
N ILE A 39 0.45 -1.14 -10.47
CA ILE A 39 0.90 0.25 -10.52
C ILE A 39 2.31 0.30 -11.08
N LYS A 40 2.51 1.15 -12.09
CA LYS A 40 3.84 1.47 -12.61
C LYS A 40 4.45 2.64 -11.82
N LEU A 41 5.47 2.33 -11.02
CA LEU A 41 6.29 3.29 -10.31
C LEU A 41 7.40 3.82 -11.22
N ASN A 42 7.72 5.11 -11.07
CA ASN A 42 8.98 5.64 -11.59
C ASN A 42 10.16 5.19 -10.69
N TYR A 43 11.39 5.31 -11.20
CA TYR A 43 12.61 4.90 -10.49
C TYR A 43 12.68 5.44 -9.06
N ILE A 44 12.38 6.74 -8.89
CA ILE A 44 12.44 7.42 -7.60
C ILE A 44 11.42 6.84 -6.62
N LYS A 45 10.18 6.59 -7.07
CA LYS A 45 9.13 6.01 -6.22
C LYS A 45 9.42 4.56 -5.86
N ALA A 46 9.94 3.77 -6.80
CA ALA A 46 10.37 2.40 -6.53
C ALA A 46 11.48 2.35 -5.47
N LEU A 47 12.48 3.23 -5.59
CA LEU A 47 13.55 3.35 -4.59
C LEU A 47 13.02 3.80 -3.22
N LYS A 48 12.12 4.80 -3.18
CA LYS A 48 11.47 5.24 -1.93
C LYS A 48 10.70 4.12 -1.27
N LEU A 49 9.95 3.32 -2.04
CA LEU A 49 9.21 2.17 -1.53
C LEU A 49 10.17 1.11 -0.96
N ALA A 50 11.28 0.82 -1.65
CA ALA A 50 12.27 -0.15 -1.17
C ALA A 50 12.95 0.29 0.15
N LEU A 51 13.27 1.59 0.29
CA LEU A 51 13.98 2.14 1.44
C LEU A 51 13.07 2.44 2.65
N ARG A 52 11.88 3.00 2.41
CA ARG A 52 10.98 3.48 3.47
C ARG A 52 9.81 2.53 3.75
N GLY A 53 9.55 1.60 2.85
CA GLY A 53 8.39 0.71 2.93
C GLY A 53 7.07 1.39 2.56
N PHE A 54 7.07 2.65 2.13
CA PHE A 54 5.88 3.32 1.60
C PHE A 54 6.23 4.49 0.66
N VAL A 55 5.32 4.81 -0.26
CA VAL A 55 5.45 5.93 -1.18
C VAL A 55 4.08 6.42 -1.66
N GLU A 56 3.92 7.74 -1.81
CA GLU A 56 2.74 8.33 -2.45
C GLU A 56 2.76 8.11 -3.96
N ILE A 57 1.61 7.74 -4.52
CA ILE A 57 1.45 7.40 -5.93
C ILE A 57 0.79 8.54 -6.67
N ASP A 58 -0.48 8.79 -6.34
CA ASP A 58 -1.35 9.72 -7.01
C ASP A 58 -2.46 10.13 -6.06
N LYS A 59 -3.17 11.21 -6.41
CA LYS A 59 -4.44 11.52 -5.78
C LYS A 59 -5.52 10.75 -6.53
N ARG A 60 -6.35 10.01 -5.79
CA ARG A 60 -7.46 9.25 -6.37
C ARG A 60 -8.78 9.72 -5.79
N ARG A 61 -9.83 9.57 -6.60
CA ARG A 61 -11.21 9.80 -6.23
C ARG A 61 -12.02 8.60 -6.69
N TYR A 62 -12.62 7.90 -5.74
CA TYR A 62 -13.57 6.82 -6.04
C TYR A 62 -14.99 7.36 -6.11
N GLN A 63 -15.89 6.57 -6.71
CA GLN A 63 -17.30 6.93 -6.80
C GLN A 63 -17.88 7.14 -5.40
N GLY A 64 -18.61 8.25 -5.22
CA GLY A 64 -19.18 8.64 -3.93
C GLY A 64 -18.28 9.50 -3.05
N TRP A 65 -17.04 9.79 -3.47
CA TRP A 65 -16.15 10.68 -2.72
C TRP A 65 -16.26 12.13 -3.20
N SER A 66 -16.25 13.07 -2.26
CA SER A 66 -16.33 14.50 -2.56
C SER A 66 -15.04 15.03 -3.20
N ASP A 67 -13.89 14.53 -2.74
CA ASP A 67 -12.57 15.05 -3.11
C ASP A 67 -11.58 13.95 -3.50
N SER A 68 -10.50 14.36 -4.17
CA SER A 68 -9.36 13.48 -4.47
C SER A 68 -8.38 13.47 -3.30
N ILE A 69 -8.05 12.29 -2.80
CA ILE A 69 -7.14 12.13 -1.66
C ILE A 69 -5.87 11.39 -2.06
N PRO A 70 -4.73 11.64 -1.40
CA PRO A 70 -3.46 11.01 -1.76
C PRO A 70 -3.44 9.53 -1.36
N PHE A 71 -3.12 8.68 -2.33
CA PHE A 71 -2.93 7.26 -2.15
C PHE A 71 -1.47 6.88 -2.04
N TYR A 72 -1.21 5.86 -1.24
CA TYR A 72 0.11 5.36 -0.93
C TYR A 72 0.19 3.87 -1.20
N VAL A 73 1.26 3.44 -1.86
CA VAL A 73 1.68 2.03 -1.84
C VAL A 73 2.61 1.85 -0.67
N TYR A 74 2.37 0.80 0.12
CA TYR A 74 3.17 0.48 1.27
C TYR A 74 3.33 -1.02 1.44
N SER A 75 4.45 -1.42 2.03
CA SER A 75 4.78 -2.81 2.31
C SER A 75 4.46 -3.14 3.76
N CYS A 76 3.65 -4.17 3.96
CA CYS A 76 3.35 -4.74 5.26
C CYS A 76 4.07 -6.07 5.46
N LYS A 77 4.45 -6.37 6.70
CA LYS A 77 5.04 -7.66 7.05
C LYS A 77 3.91 -8.65 7.34
N ALA A 78 3.89 -9.75 6.59
CA ALA A 78 3.06 -10.91 6.84
C ALA A 78 3.91 -12.04 7.44
N LYS A 79 3.43 -13.28 7.43
CA LYS A 79 4.12 -14.41 8.06
C LYS A 79 5.55 -14.60 7.52
N ASP A 80 6.43 -15.02 8.42
CA ASP A 80 7.85 -15.29 8.15
C ASP A 80 8.62 -14.06 7.62
N GLY A 81 8.14 -12.85 7.91
CA GLY A 81 8.79 -11.60 7.50
C GLY A 81 8.63 -11.27 6.01
N LYS A 82 7.84 -12.06 5.27
CA LYS A 82 7.50 -11.78 3.87
C LYS A 82 6.70 -10.47 3.76
N LYS A 83 6.86 -9.77 2.64
CA LYS A 83 6.22 -8.47 2.40
C LYS A 83 4.99 -8.65 1.53
N VAL A 84 3.90 -8.00 1.91
CA VAL A 84 2.73 -7.78 1.06
C VAL A 84 2.63 -6.30 0.71
N PHE A 85 2.19 -6.00 -0.50
CA PHE A 85 2.04 -4.61 -0.94
C PHE A 85 0.57 -4.20 -0.97
N MET A 86 0.26 -3.11 -0.30
CA MET A 86 -1.08 -2.59 -0.15
C MET A 86 -1.16 -1.17 -0.71
N LEU A 87 -2.36 -0.79 -1.11
CA LEU A 87 -2.71 0.53 -1.58
C LEU A 87 -3.85 1.07 -0.73
N ASP A 88 -3.60 2.18 -0.07
CA ASP A 88 -4.59 2.84 0.78
C ASP A 88 -4.27 4.34 0.91
N TYR A 89 -5.19 5.09 1.51
CA TYR A 89 -4.96 6.46 1.93
C TYR A 89 -4.78 6.51 3.45
N PRO A 90 -4.10 7.53 4.00
CA PRO A 90 -3.90 7.63 5.44
C PRO A 90 -5.21 7.87 6.18
N HIS A 91 -5.48 7.08 7.22
CA HIS A 91 -6.70 7.14 8.02
C HIS A 91 -6.52 7.87 9.36
N GLY A 92 -7.60 8.51 9.82
CA GLY A 92 -7.73 9.12 11.14
C GLY A 92 -6.87 10.36 11.39
N TYR A 93 -6.95 10.90 12.60
CA TYR A 93 -6.26 12.12 13.03
C TYR A 93 -4.73 12.05 12.86
N ASN A 94 -4.17 10.84 12.99
CA ASN A 94 -2.73 10.60 12.92
C ASN A 94 -2.22 10.31 11.50
N SER A 95 -3.09 10.30 10.48
CA SER A 95 -2.73 9.94 9.10
C SER A 95 -1.95 8.62 9.04
N THR A 96 -2.58 7.54 9.53
CA THR A 96 -1.92 6.24 9.66
C THR A 96 -2.24 5.35 8.46
N LEU A 97 -1.22 4.69 7.92
CA LEU A 97 -1.39 3.53 7.04
C LEU A 97 -1.37 2.27 7.91
N ASP A 98 -2.43 1.47 7.81
CA ASP A 98 -2.55 0.22 8.58
C ASP A 98 -2.29 -1.02 7.71
N CYS A 99 -1.71 -2.02 8.34
CA CYS A 99 -1.50 -3.34 7.77
C CYS A 99 -2.67 -4.27 8.14
N LYS A 100 -3.90 -3.76 8.13
CA LYS A 100 -5.11 -4.51 8.48
C LYS A 100 -6.04 -4.66 7.29
N LEU A 101 -6.71 -5.81 7.24
CA LEU A 101 -7.79 -6.13 6.31
C LEU A 101 -9.13 -5.98 7.03
#